data_AF-A0A7W4K3W5-F1
#
_entry.id   AF-A0A7W4K3W5-F1
#
_cell.length_a   1.000
_cell.length_b   1.000
_cell.length_c   1.000
_cell.angle_alpha   90.00
_cell.angle_beta   90.00
_cell.angle_gamma   90.00
#
_symmetry.space_group_name_H-M   'P 1'
#
loop_
_entity.id
_entity.type
_entity.pdbx_description
1 polymer ?
#
loop_
_entity_poly.entity_id
_entity_poly.type
_entity_poly.pdbx_seq_one_letter_code
_entity_poly.pdbx_strand_id
1 'polypeptide(L)'
;MAEYRVKIGFWLRAYDSFTIDASTPDEAIDIARREALQAIESTEKPEHVETDARREGVIVYIDRVGAPVDQATIAEDIAFDDDRIHPATASAPDRGRAIAEKSG
;
A
#
# COMPACT_ATOMS: atom_id res chain seq x y z
N MET A 1 14.48 -20.35 29.00
CA MET A 1 13.87 -19.92 27.73
C MET A 1 14.64 -18.70 27.24
N ALA A 2 14.84 -18.56 25.92
CA ALA A 2 15.40 -17.34 25.33
C ALA A 2 14.27 -16.39 24.94
N GLU A 3 14.50 -15.09 25.09
CA GLU A 3 13.59 -14.02 24.68
C GLU A 3 14.13 -13.37 23.41
N TYR A 4 13.22 -12.94 22.53
CA TYR A 4 13.55 -12.34 21.24
C TYR A 4 12.77 -11.04 21.05
N ARG A 5 13.45 -10.03 20.49
CA ARG A 5 12.83 -8.79 20.04
C ARG A 5 12.62 -8.88 18.53
N VAL A 6 11.38 -8.70 18.09
CA VAL A 6 11.00 -8.74 16.68
C VAL A 6 10.46 -7.37 16.26
N LYS A 7 10.98 -6.81 15.17
CA LYS A 7 10.43 -5.60 14.55
C LYS A 7 9.80 -5.92 13.21
N ILE A 8 8.59 -5.42 13.00
CA ILE A 8 7.82 -5.63 11.77
C ILE A 8 7.66 -4.28 11.05
N GLY A 9 7.84 -4.30 9.74
CA GLY A 9 7.46 -3.24 8.82
C GLY A 9 6.30 -3.72 7.95
N PHE A 10 5.41 -2.81 7.60
CA PHE A 10 4.36 -3.06 6.62
C PHE A 10 4.11 -1.79 5.82
N TRP A 11 3.65 -1.97 4.58
CA TRP A 11 3.30 -0.86 3.71
C TRP A 11 1.87 -0.38 4.00
N LEU A 12 1.71 0.95 3.99
CA LEU A 12 0.43 1.63 4.12
C LEU A 12 0.18 2.44 2.85
N ARG A 13 -1.10 2.63 2.50
CA ARG A 13 -1.46 3.57 1.44
C ARG A 13 -1.47 4.99 2.00
N ALA A 14 -0.88 5.90 1.26
CA ALA A 14 -0.86 7.32 1.55
C ALA A 14 -1.40 8.11 0.36
N TYR A 15 -2.06 9.23 0.64
CA TYR A 15 -2.71 10.06 -0.37
C TYR A 15 -2.47 11.53 -0.07
N ASP A 16 -2.28 12.30 -1.14
CA ASP A 16 -2.31 13.75 -1.16
C ASP A 16 -3.36 14.19 -2.18
N SER A 17 -4.11 15.25 -1.85
CA SER A 17 -5.14 15.80 -2.71
C SER A 17 -4.72 17.16 -3.24
N PHE A 18 -4.95 17.41 -4.52
CA PHE A 18 -4.76 18.73 -5.12
C PHE A 18 -5.83 18.98 -6.18
N THR A 19 -6.13 20.26 -6.40
CA THR A 19 -7.05 20.71 -7.45
C THR A 19 -6.24 21.29 -8.61
N ILE A 20 -6.65 21.00 -9.84
CA ILE A 20 -6.02 21.51 -11.05
C ILE A 20 -7.05 22.21 -11.92
N ASP A 21 -6.63 23.27 -12.60
CA ASP A 21 -7.42 23.91 -13.64
C ASP A 21 -6.90 23.46 -15.01
N ALA A 22 -7.80 23.00 -15.87
CA ALA A 22 -7.50 22.56 -17.23
C ALA A 22 -8.67 22.84 -18.17
N SER A 23 -8.39 23.11 -19.44
CA SER A 23 -9.39 23.40 -20.46
C SER A 23 -9.88 22.14 -21.18
N THR A 24 -9.11 21.04 -21.12
CA THR A 24 -9.46 19.75 -21.74
C THR A 24 -9.07 18.57 -20.84
N PRO A 25 -9.69 17.38 -21.03
CA PRO A 25 -9.30 16.18 -20.29
C PRO A 25 -7.85 15.76 -20.51
N ASP A 26 -7.33 15.86 -21.74
CA ASP A 26 -5.94 15.51 -22.04
C ASP A 26 -4.96 16.44 -21.31
N GLU A 27 -5.24 17.75 -21.31
CA GLU A 27 -4.47 18.74 -20.55
C GLU A 27 -4.54 18.47 -19.04
N ALA A 28 -5.71 18.10 -18.50
CA ALA A 28 -5.85 17.76 -17.09
C ALA A 28 -4.98 16.56 -16.69
N ILE A 29 -4.85 15.55 -17.55
CA ILE A 29 -3.99 14.38 -17.31
C ILE A 29 -2.51 14.79 -17.29
N ASP A 30 -2.09 15.62 -18.24
CA ASP A 30 -0.70 16.08 -18.32
C ASP A 30 -0.32 16.95 -17.11
N ILE A 31 -1.20 17.86 -16.69
CA ILE A 31 -0.99 18.67 -15.48
C ILE A 31 -0.97 17.77 -14.24
N ALA A 32 -1.96 16.87 -14.08
CA ALA A 32 -2.03 15.96 -12.94
C ALA A 32 -0.75 15.11 -12.81
N ARG A 33 -0.21 14.60 -13.91
CA ARG A 33 1.03 13.82 -13.91
C ARG A 33 2.24 14.64 -13.44
N ARG A 34 2.34 15.88 -13.92
CA ARG A 34 3.43 16.79 -13.53
C ARG A 34 3.39 17.12 -12.04
N GLU A 35 2.20 17.47 -11.53
CA GLU A 35 2.01 17.78 -10.11
C GLU A 35 2.23 16.53 -9.24
N ALA A 36 1.73 15.36 -9.65
CA ALA A 36 1.94 14.11 -8.94
C ALA A 36 3.43 13.74 -8.83
N LEU A 37 4.22 14.00 -9.89
CA LEU A 37 5.66 13.75 -9.85
C LEU A 37 6.35 14.66 -8.80
N GLN A 38 5.97 15.93 -8.74
CA GLN A 38 6.49 16.86 -7.73
C GLN A 38 6.09 16.44 -6.32
N ALA A 39 4.87 15.95 -6.13
CA ALA A 39 4.41 15.46 -4.84
C ALA A 39 5.21 14.24 -4.35
N ILE A 40 5.57 13.30 -5.23
CA ILE A 40 6.38 12.12 -4.87
C ILE A 40 7.81 12.50 -4.46
N GLU A 41 8.36 13.58 -5.02
CA GLU A 41 9.68 14.09 -4.63
C GLU A 41 9.64 14.86 -3.30
N SER A 42 8.45 15.21 -2.80
CA SER A 42 8.28 15.85 -1.51
C SER A 42 8.67 14.93 -0.36
N THR A 43 9.33 15.50 0.64
CA THR A 43 9.61 14.83 1.92
C THR A 43 8.56 15.14 2.98
N GLU A 44 7.51 15.87 2.62
CA GLU A 44 6.41 16.20 3.53
C GLU A 44 5.59 14.95 3.88
N LYS A 45 4.93 15.00 5.04
CA LYS A 45 4.04 13.91 5.44
C LYS A 45 2.78 13.95 4.55
N PRO A 46 2.33 12.80 4.01
CA PRO A 46 1.08 12.75 3.26
C PRO A 46 -0.13 13.26 4.06
N GLU A 47 -1.07 13.88 3.36
CA GLU A 47 -2.33 14.39 3.90
C GLU A 47 -3.11 13.28 4.63
N HIS A 48 -3.23 12.12 3.99
CA HIS A 48 -3.94 10.97 4.53
C HIS A 48 -3.11 9.69 4.47
N VAL A 49 -3.14 8.91 5.55
CA VAL A 49 -2.54 7.58 5.61
C VAL A 49 -3.63 6.59 6.04
N GLU A 50 -3.88 5.60 5.20
CA GLU A 50 -4.86 4.55 5.45
C GLU A 50 -4.20 3.45 6.30
N THR A 51 -4.57 3.38 7.58
CA THR A 51 -3.94 2.50 8.58
C THR A 51 -4.64 1.15 8.76
N ASP A 52 -5.89 1.03 8.31
CA ASP A 52 -6.70 -0.18 8.47
C ASP A 52 -6.43 -1.19 7.34
N ALA A 53 -5.93 -0.72 6.18
CA ALA A 53 -5.53 -1.56 5.06
C ALA A 53 -4.01 -1.79 5.01
N ARG A 54 -3.47 -2.56 5.96
CA ARG A 54 -2.05 -2.97 5.97
C ARG A 54 -1.77 -3.92 4.81
N ARG A 55 -0.72 -3.63 4.04
CA ARG A 55 -0.27 -4.42 2.89
C ARG A 55 1.20 -4.74 3.03
N GLU A 56 1.63 -5.83 2.43
CA GLU A 56 3.03 -6.23 2.28
C GLU A 56 3.87 -6.16 3.57
N GLY A 57 4.13 -7.30 4.21
CA GLY A 57 4.82 -7.39 5.50
C GLY A 57 6.28 -7.85 5.38
N VAL A 58 7.17 -7.18 6.13
CA VAL A 58 8.57 -7.59 6.35
C VAL A 58 8.89 -7.67 7.84
N ILE A 59 9.57 -8.74 8.27
CA ILE A 59 10.25 -8.76 9.56
C ILE A 59 11.57 -8.04 9.35
N VAL A 60 11.68 -6.82 9.88
CA VAL A 60 12.85 -5.96 9.73
C VAL A 60 14.05 -6.58 10.40
N TYR A 61 13.87 -7.07 11.64
CA TYR A 61 14.91 -7.82 12.36
C TYR A 61 14.31 -8.73 13.43
N ILE A 62 15.10 -9.74 13.80
CA ILE A 62 14.91 -10.60 14.97
C ILE A 62 16.21 -10.56 15.78
N ASP A 63 16.15 -10.03 16.99
CA ASP A 63 17.29 -10.00 17.91
C ASP A 63 17.04 -10.92 19.10
N ARG A 64 18.08 -11.59 19.58
CA ARG A 64 18.09 -12.27 20.88
C ARG A 64 18.31 -11.27 22.00
N VAL A 65 17.38 -11.24 22.97
CA VAL A 65 17.49 -10.38 24.14
C VAL A 65 18.61 -10.89 25.06
N GLY A 66 19.45 -9.98 25.54
CA GLY A 66 20.55 -10.25 26.46
C GLY A 66 21.84 -10.76 25.81
N ALA A 67 21.89 -10.84 24.48
CA ALA A 67 23.13 -11.09 23.75
C ALA A 67 23.92 -9.77 23.55
N PRO A 68 25.26 -9.84 23.37
CA PRO A 68 26.05 -8.72 22.85
C PRO A 68 25.47 -8.20 21.53
N VAL A 69 25.56 -6.89 21.27
CA VAL A 69 24.92 -6.25 20.11
C VAL A 69 25.36 -6.87 18.78
N ASP A 70 26.64 -7.22 18.65
CA ASP A 70 27.26 -7.89 17.51
C ASP A 70 26.79 -9.36 17.31
N GLN A 71 26.07 -9.91 18.28
CA GLN A 71 25.60 -11.31 18.31
C GLN A 71 24.09 -11.40 18.57
N ALA A 72 23.42 -10.25 18.71
CA ALA A 72 22.00 -10.20 19.02
C ALA A 72 21.18 -10.53 17.78
N THR A 73 21.55 -9.99 16.62
CA THR A 73 20.81 -10.15 15.39
C THR A 73 20.90 -11.57 14.83
N ILE A 74 19.73 -12.19 14.72
CA ILE A 74 19.56 -13.56 14.22
C ILE A 74 19.24 -13.55 12.72
N ALA A 75 18.39 -12.62 12.31
CA ALA A 75 17.98 -12.44 10.93
C ALA A 75 17.42 -11.04 10.72
N GLU A 76 17.48 -10.56 9.49
CA GLU A 76 16.97 -9.26 9.03
C GLU A 76 16.27 -9.44 7.68
N ASP A 77 15.40 -8.50 7.34
CA ASP A 77 14.76 -8.38 6.02
C ASP A 77 14.04 -9.65 5.54
N ILE A 78 13.22 -10.26 6.40
CA ILE A 78 12.43 -11.45 6.05
C ILE A 78 11.05 -11.01 5.54
N ALA A 79 10.82 -11.07 4.23
CA ALA A 79 9.48 -10.93 3.65
C ALA A 79 8.56 -12.09 4.09
N PHE A 80 7.34 -11.80 4.55
CA PHE A 80 6.42 -12.83 5.04
C PHE A 80 4.97 -12.70 4.54
N ASP A 81 4.58 -11.56 3.99
CA ASP A 81 3.29 -11.36 3.33
C ASP A 81 3.55 -10.47 2.11
N ASP A 82 3.64 -11.06 0.92
CA ASP A 82 3.66 -10.34 -0.36
C ASP A 82 2.21 -10.35 -0.87
N ASP A 83 1.69 -9.25 -1.44
CA ASP A 83 0.32 -9.15 -1.96
C ASP A 83 -0.01 -10.25 -3.01
N ARG A 84 0.99 -11.03 -3.45
CA ARG A 84 0.84 -12.33 -4.15
C ARG A 84 0.09 -13.42 -3.37
N ILE A 85 -0.04 -13.33 -2.04
CA ILE A 85 -0.65 -14.36 -1.18
C ILE A 85 -2.14 -14.06 -0.94
N HIS A 86 -2.61 -12.84 -1.19
CA HIS A 86 -4.02 -12.50 -1.14
C HIS A 86 -4.65 -12.78 -2.51
N PRO A 87 -5.43 -13.86 -2.69
CA PRO A 87 -6.16 -14.04 -3.93
C PRO A 87 -7.04 -12.79 -4.12
N ALA A 88 -6.96 -12.19 -5.32
CA ALA A 88 -7.84 -11.11 -5.71
C ALA A 88 -9.26 -11.55 -5.34
N THR A 89 -9.87 -10.89 -4.36
CA THR A 89 -11.27 -11.12 -3.99
C THR A 89 -12.05 -11.15 -5.28
N ALA A 90 -12.57 -12.33 -5.61
CA ALA A 90 -13.25 -12.59 -6.86
C ALA A 90 -14.21 -11.43 -7.13
N SER A 91 -14.06 -10.83 -8.31
CA SER A 91 -14.86 -9.73 -8.80
C SER A 91 -16.31 -9.89 -8.38
N ALA A 92 -16.88 -8.83 -7.80
CA ALA A 92 -18.30 -8.77 -7.49
C ALA A 92 -19.12 -9.26 -8.71
N PRO A 93 -20.15 -10.10 -8.51
CA PRO A 93 -20.88 -10.68 -9.62
C PRO A 93 -21.52 -9.56 -10.45
N ASP A 94 -21.30 -9.66 -11.76
CA ASP A 94 -21.91 -8.90 -12.84
C ASP A 94 -23.40 -8.65 -12.53
N ARG A 95 -23.72 -7.42 -12.10
CA ARG A 95 -25.11 -7.02 -11.89
C ARG A 95 -25.73 -6.71 -13.25
N GLY A 96 -26.36 -7.73 -13.80
CA GLY A 96 -27.68 -7.57 -14.40
C GLY A 96 -27.71 -7.25 -15.89
N ARG A 97 -27.40 -8.25 -16.72
CA ARG A 97 -28.08 -8.40 -18.01
C ARG A 97 -29.53 -8.84 -17.77
N ALA A 98 -30.44 -7.89 -17.63
CA ALA A 98 -31.89 -8.15 -17.75
C ALA A 98 -32.36 -7.66 -19.12
N ILE A 99 -32.26 -8.53 -20.12
CA ILE A 99 -33.06 -8.41 -21.34
C ILE A 99 -34.48 -8.87 -21.01
N ALA A 100 -35.42 -7.94 -20.93
CA ALA A 100 -36.85 -8.23 -20.94
C ALA A 100 -37.45 -7.64 -22.21
N GLU A 101 -37.26 -8.34 -23.33
CA GLU A 101 -38.15 -8.22 -24.47
C GLU A 101 -39.42 -9.03 -24.17
N LYS A 102 -40.51 -8.32 -23.85
CA LYS A 102 -41.88 -8.70 -24.22
C LYS A 102 -42.87 -7.61 -23.79
N SER A 103 -43.40 -6.90 -24.78
CA SER A 103 -44.71 -6.22 -24.87
C SER A 103 -44.59 -5.27 -26.06
N GLY A 104 -45.42 -5.26 -27.09
CA GLY A 104 -46.65 -5.95 -27.46
C GLY A 104 -47.03 -5.42 -28.85
#